data_AF-A0A9P8F355-F1
#
_entry.id   AF-A0A9P8F355-F1
#
_cell.length_a   1.000
_cell.length_b   1.000
_cell.length_c   1.000
_cell.angle_alpha   90.00
_cell.angle_beta   90.00
_cell.angle_gamma   90.00
#
_symmetry.space_group_name_H-M   'P 1'
#
loop_
_entity.id
_entity.type
_entity.pdbx_description
1 polymer ?
#
loop_
_entity_poly.entity_id
_entity_poly.type
_entity_poly.pdbx_seq_one_letter_code
_entity_poly.pdbx_strand_id
1 'polypeptide(L)' 'VIFSDLEEPYDSVTYAGLREDTAKNAAWLQSIGLQPGDTVAMYATNSVAWIKAAHAVVWAGGVLAGINAVVSEFELPS' A
#
# COMPACT_ATOMS: atom_id res chain seq x y z
N VAL A 1 12.04 -14.41 2.13
CA VAL A 1 11.25 -13.29 2.70
C VAL A 1 11.86 -12.01 2.17
N ILE A 2 11.07 -11.08 1.65
CA ILE A 2 11.59 -9.84 1.04
C ILE A 2 11.19 -8.59 1.83
N PHE A 3 9.98 -8.58 2.38
CA PHE A 3 9.55 -7.55 3.33
C PHE A 3 9.14 -8.22 4.63
N SER A 4 9.56 -7.62 5.73
CA SER A 4 9.17 -7.97 7.09
C SER A 4 8.93 -6.71 7.87
N ASP A 5 7.90 -6.71 8.71
CA ASP A 5 7.70 -5.65 9.69
C ASP A 5 8.81 -5.74 10.76
N LEU A 6 9.24 -4.56 11.23
CA LEU A 6 10.28 -4.44 12.25
C LEU A 6 9.69 -4.40 13.68
N GLU A 7 8.38 -4.20 13.80
CA GLU A 7 7.63 -4.06 15.05
C GLU A 7 6.42 -5.01 15.07
N GLU A 8 5.93 -5.37 16.25
CA GLU A 8 4.75 -6.22 16.43
C GLU A 8 3.48 -5.53 15.89
N PRO A 9 2.61 -6.26 15.15
CA PRO A 9 2.75 -7.65 14.75
C PRO A 9 3.75 -7.84 13.60
N TYR A 10 4.64 -8.83 13.74
CA TYR A 10 5.62 -9.17 12.73
C TYR A 10 4.97 -9.87 11.52
N ASP A 11 4.52 -9.12 10.52
CA ASP A 11 4.14 -9.68 9.22
C ASP A 11 5.37 -9.83 8.33
N SER A 12 5.38 -10.83 7.45
CA SER A 12 6.43 -11.00 6.46
C SER A 12 5.90 -11.64 5.18
N VAL A 13 6.45 -11.24 4.03
CA VAL A 13 5.95 -11.68 2.73
C VAL A 13 7.07 -12.11 1.79
N THR A 14 6.80 -13.15 0.99
CA THR A 14 7.66 -13.61 -0.11
C THR A 14 7.22 -12.96 -1.43
N TYR A 15 8.02 -13.01 -2.48
CA TYR A 15 7.61 -12.46 -3.80
C TYR A 15 6.36 -13.16 -4.33
N ALA A 16 6.27 -14.48 -4.16
CA ALA A 16 5.12 -15.26 -4.58
C ALA A 16 3.86 -14.86 -3.78
N GLY A 17 3.97 -14.78 -2.45
CA GLY A 17 2.86 -14.36 -1.58
C GLY A 17 2.41 -12.93 -1.88
N LEU A 18 3.35 -12.01 -2.12
CA LEU A 18 3.03 -10.63 -2.46
C LEU A 18 2.23 -10.55 -3.75
N ARG A 19 2.59 -11.34 -4.78
CA ARG A 19 1.86 -11.38 -6.05
C ARG A 19 0.43 -11.90 -5.87
N GLU A 20 0.25 -12.98 -5.12
CA GLU A 20 -1.08 -13.56 -4.87
C GLU A 20 -1.98 -12.59 -4.08
N ASP A 21 -1.44 -12.00 -3.01
CA ASP A 21 -2.17 -11.05 -2.18
C ASP A 21 -2.51 -9.77 -2.95
N THR A 22 -1.56 -9.27 -3.75
CA THR A 22 -1.76 -8.10 -4.63
C THR A 22 -2.93 -8.31 -5.58
N ALA A 23 -3.01 -9.47 -6.25
CA ALA A 23 -4.08 -9.75 -7.19
C ALA A 23 -5.46 -9.80 -6.52
N LYS A 24 -5.55 -10.42 -5.34
CA LYS A 24 -6.78 -10.48 -4.53
C LYS A 24 -7.21 -9.08 -4.08
N ASN A 25 -6.27 -8.30 -3.55
CA ASN A 25 -6.52 -6.95 -3.05
C ASN A 25 -6.90 -6.00 -4.19
N ALA A 26 -6.28 -6.11 -5.36
CA ALA A 26 -6.62 -5.30 -6.53
C ALA A 26 -8.06 -5.59 -7.01
N ALA A 27 -8.45 -6.87 -7.06
CA ALA A 27 -9.82 -7.26 -7.40
C ALA A 27 -10.84 -6.72 -6.39
N TRP A 28 -10.49 -6.73 -5.10
CA TRP A 28 -11.32 -6.11 -4.06
C TRP A 28 -11.41 -4.58 -4.21
N LEU A 29 -10.29 -3.89 -4.49
CA LEU A 29 -10.29 -2.44 -4.73
C LEU A 29 -11.18 -2.06 -5.92
N GLN A 30 -11.12 -2.83 -7.01
CA GLN A 30 -11.98 -2.62 -8.17
C GLN A 30 -13.46 -2.89 -7.84
N SER A 31 -13.75 -3.88 -6.99
CA SER A 31 -15.14 -4.20 -6.60
C SER A 31 -15.78 -3.12 -5.72
N ILE A 32 -14.98 -2.36 -4.97
CA ILE A 32 -15.45 -1.19 -4.22
C ILE A 32 -15.42 0.11 -5.04
N GLY A 33 -15.07 0.03 -6.33
CA GLY A 33 -15.23 1.12 -7.30
C GLY A 33 -13.94 1.73 -7.86
N LEU A 34 -12.75 1.29 -7.42
CA LEU A 34 -11.49 1.81 -7.95
C LEU A 34 -11.39 1.56 -9.46
N GLN A 35 -11.20 2.63 -10.22
CA GLN A 35 -10.98 2.56 -11.67
C GLN A 35 -9.50 2.82 -12.02
N PRO A 36 -9.02 2.29 -13.17
CA PRO A 36 -7.73 2.69 -13.70
C PRO A 36 -7.65 4.22 -13.89
N GLY A 37 -6.57 4.82 -13.41
CA GLY A 37 -6.37 6.27 -13.40
C GLY A 37 -6.79 6.99 -12.12
N ASP A 38 -7.55 6.33 -11.23
CA ASP A 38 -7.91 6.92 -9.94
C ASP A 38 -6.67 7.06 -9.03
N THR A 39 -6.62 8.15 -8.26
CA THR A 39 -5.56 8.35 -7.28
C THR A 39 -5.99 7.85 -5.91
N VAL A 40 -5.22 6.92 -5.35
CA VAL A 40 -5.43 6.41 -3.99
C VAL A 40 -4.40 7.03 -3.05
N ALA A 41 -4.87 7.85 -2.12
CA ALA A 41 -4.04 8.35 -1.03
C ALA A 41 -3.90 7.27 0.05
N MET A 42 -2.67 6.95 0.43
CA MET A 42 -2.39 6.01 1.51
C MET A 42 -1.57 6.69 2.60
N TYR A 43 -2.15 6.79 3.79
CA TYR A 43 -1.49 7.26 5.00
C TYR A 43 -1.25 6.08 5.94
N ALA A 44 -0.03 5.56 5.95
CA ALA A 44 0.37 4.48 6.84
C ALA A 44 1.89 4.46 7.00
N THR A 45 2.35 3.81 8.08
CA THR A 45 3.77 3.57 8.33
C THR A 45 4.32 2.51 7.39
N ASN A 46 5.65 2.50 7.21
CA ASN A 46 6.34 1.49 6.43
C ASN A 46 6.08 0.09 7.02
N SER A 47 5.19 -0.66 6.37
CA SER A 47 4.76 -1.99 6.80
C SER A 47 4.53 -2.91 5.61
N VAL A 48 4.47 -4.21 5.88
CA VAL A 48 4.11 -5.23 4.89
C VAL A 48 2.67 -5.01 4.37
N ALA A 49 1.77 -4.52 5.22
CA ALA A 49 0.43 -4.11 4.79
C ALA A 49 0.47 -2.95 3.79
N TRP A 50 1.33 -1.94 4.05
CA TRP A 50 1.50 -0.80 3.14
C TRP A 50 2.00 -1.25 1.77
N ILE A 51 3.01 -2.11 1.70
CA ILE A 51 3.55 -2.56 0.40
C ILE A 51 2.55 -3.43 -0.37
N LYS A 52 1.78 -4.27 0.33
CA LYS A 52 0.67 -5.07 -0.26
C LYS A 52 -0.41 -4.15 -0.85
N ALA A 53 -0.81 -3.11 -0.14
CA ALA A 53 -1.80 -2.14 -0.60
C ALA A 53 -1.28 -1.29 -1.77
N ALA A 54 -0.02 -0.83 -1.69
CA ALA A 54 0.65 -0.09 -2.76
C ALA A 54 0.68 -0.88 -4.07
N HIS A 55 1.07 -2.16 -3.99
CA HIS A 55 1.09 -3.03 -5.15
C HIS A 55 -0.32 -3.29 -5.70
N ALA A 56 -1.33 -3.43 -4.83
CA ALA A 56 -2.70 -3.63 -5.25
C ALA A 56 -3.28 -2.45 -6.04
N VAL A 57 -2.97 -1.21 -5.60
CA VAL A 57 -3.38 0.02 -6.32
C VAL A 57 -2.75 0.08 -7.71
N VAL A 58 -1.44 -0.15 -7.80
CA VAL A 58 -0.72 -0.14 -9.09
C VAL A 58 -1.22 -1.27 -10.00
N TRP A 59 -1.48 -2.44 -9.43
CA TRP A 59 -2.03 -3.58 -10.18
C TRP A 59 -3.43 -3.30 -10.72
N ALA A 60 -4.27 -2.59 -9.96
CA ALA A 60 -5.59 -2.17 -10.38
C ALA A 60 -5.56 -1.07 -11.46
N GLY A 61 -4.38 -0.51 -11.78
CA GLY A 61 -4.20 0.59 -12.73
C GLY A 61 -4.38 1.98 -12.10
N GLY A 62 -4.46 2.08 -10.78
CA GLY A 62 -4.54 3.34 -10.05
C GLY A 62 -3.17 3.99 -9.82
N VAL A 63 -3.20 5.25 -9.42
CA VAL A 63 -2.02 6.03 -9.02
C VAL A 63 -1.91 6.02 -7.50
N LEU A 64 -0.75 5.64 -6.98
CA LEU A 64 -0.50 5.67 -5.54
C LEU A 64 0.04 7.02 -5.10
N ALA A 65 -0.67 7.70 -4.20
CA ALA A 65 -0.18 8.86 -3.46
C ALA A 65 0.16 8.46 -2.02
N GLY A 66 1.41 8.05 -1.79
CA GLY A 66 1.90 7.69 -0.46
C GLY A 66 2.17 8.93 0.39
N ILE A 67 1.46 9.08 1.50
CA ILE A 67 1.72 10.12 2.49
C ILE A 67 2.54 9.48 3.60
N ASN A 68 3.77 9.96 3.77
CA ASN A 68 4.66 9.44 4.81
C ASN A 68 4.13 9.84 6.19
N ALA A 69 3.71 8.85 6.99
CA ALA A 69 3.21 9.08 8.35
C ALA A 69 4.28 9.59 9.34
N VAL A 70 5.57 9.49 8.99
CA VAL A 70 6.69 10.05 9.77
C VAL A 70 6.90 11.55 9.51
N VAL A 71 6.21 12.11 8.50
CA VAL A 71 6.24 13.55 8.20
C VAL A 71 5.01 14.23 8.81
N SER A 72 5.07 14.43 10.13
CA SER A 72 4.31 15.48 10.84
C SER A 72 5.34 16.23 11.67
N GLU A 73 5.79 17.44 11.33
CA GLU A 73 5.04 18.69 11.53
C GLU A 73 5.68 19.89 10.77
N PHE A 74 6.73 19.72 9.95
CA PHE A 74 7.64 20.84 9.62
C PHE A 74 7.41 21.57 8.27
N GLU A 75 6.40 21.21 7.45
CA GLU A 75 6.19 21.84 6.12
C GLU A 75 4.81 22.48 5.90
N LEU A 76 4.08 22.85 6.96
CA LEU A 76 2.96 23.79 6.79
C LEU A 76 3.54 25.22 6.74
N PRO A 77 3.42 25.96 5.62
CA PRO A 77 3.77 27.38 5.63
C PRO A 77 2.82 28.10 6.59
N SER A 78 3.41 28.72 7.61
CA SER A 78 2.78 29.70 8.50
C SER A 78 2.17 30.87 7.73
#